data_AF-A0A939D3Q2-F1
#
_entry.id   AF-A0A939D3Q2-F1
#
_cell.length_a   1.000
_cell.length_b   1.000
_cell.length_c   1.000
_cell.angle_alpha   90.00
_cell.angle_beta   90.00
_cell.angle_gamma   90.00
#
_symmetry.space_group_name_H-M   'P 1'
#
loop_
_entity.id
_entity.type
_entity.pdbx_description
1 polymer ?
#
loop_
_entity_poly.entity_id
_entity_poly.type
_entity_poly.pdbx_seq_one_letter_code
_entity_poly.pdbx_strand_id
1 'polypeptide(L)'
;MTNKTLSFLNLLFGLKQSRRYFPEEKQVCVFNKRPILYRGFSPNSAQESINELQERLQAQGFLSDISGKFDLETEEAVINFQKANNLQVDGVVGPLSWACLFYPRLYRNQKSISPKLQDAVKELQTILNEERFFKKEPDGYFSRETERGVKRFQRTYGLKDDGIVGAATWAVLLGMRQKINNNSFLQLVYFLPPQSWFLWEQFLMISFIMLGIYFSPIAGDDPEWKRALATAYGLTCIVPFLLECLPLKPSKQSSFPLLQYAPYVLTGIFWKPIINFLGQLFN
;
A
#
# COMPACT_ATOMS: atom_id res chain seq x y z
N MET A 1 -17.71 -14.26 -25.00
CA MET A 1 -16.73 -14.42 -26.11
C MET A 1 -15.82 -13.18 -26.19
N THR A 2 -15.05 -12.87 -25.14
CA THR A 2 -14.29 -11.60 -25.07
C THR A 2 -12.89 -11.77 -24.45
N ASN A 3 -12.36 -12.99 -24.41
CA ASN A 3 -11.02 -13.26 -23.86
C ASN A 3 -9.95 -13.59 -24.91
N LYS A 4 -10.29 -13.66 -26.20
CA LYS A 4 -9.32 -14.01 -27.27
C LYS A 4 -8.60 -12.80 -27.88
N THR A 5 -9.19 -11.60 -27.84
CA THR A 5 -8.61 -10.39 -28.44
C THR A 5 -7.52 -9.75 -27.58
N LEU A 6 -7.64 -9.84 -26.24
CA LEU A 6 -6.64 -9.33 -25.28
C LEU A 6 -5.32 -10.12 -25.29
N SER A 7 -5.36 -11.41 -25.63
CA SER A 7 -4.15 -12.24 -25.74
C SER A 7 -3.29 -11.89 -26.95
N PHE A 8 -3.88 -11.36 -28.02
CA PHE A 8 -3.20 -11.10 -29.28
C PHE A 8 -2.41 -9.78 -29.25
N LEU A 9 -2.89 -8.79 -28.50
CA LEU A 9 -2.24 -7.48 -28.35
C LEU A 9 -0.95 -7.55 -27.51
N ASN A 10 -0.86 -8.49 -26.56
CA ASN A 10 0.35 -8.71 -25.76
C ASN A 10 1.49 -9.40 -26.54
N LEU A 11 1.20 -10.01 -27.70
CA LEU A 11 2.20 -10.69 -28.52
C LEU A 11 2.88 -9.74 -29.52
N LEU A 12 2.17 -8.69 -29.96
CA LEU A 12 2.61 -7.77 -31.01
C LEU A 12 3.54 -6.65 -30.51
N PHE A 13 3.39 -6.21 -29.27
CA PHE A 13 4.26 -5.18 -28.68
C PHE A 13 5.17 -5.81 -27.63
N GLY A 14 6.26 -6.46 -28.06
CA GLY A 14 7.32 -7.05 -27.23
C GLY A 14 8.04 -6.11 -26.26
N LEU A 15 7.32 -5.25 -25.56
CA LEU A 15 7.71 -4.56 -24.35
C LEU A 15 7.55 -5.57 -23.22
N LYS A 16 8.67 -6.21 -22.88
CA LYS A 16 8.85 -6.89 -21.59
C LYS A 16 8.80 -5.81 -20.50
N GLN A 17 7.63 -5.22 -20.24
CA GLN A 17 7.40 -4.40 -19.07
C GLN A 17 7.70 -5.28 -17.87
N SER A 18 8.75 -4.92 -17.13
CA SER A 18 8.95 -5.44 -15.78
C SER A 18 7.62 -5.25 -15.06
N ARG A 19 6.89 -6.34 -14.82
CA ARG A 19 5.65 -6.31 -14.05
C ARG A 19 6.00 -5.69 -12.70
N ARG A 20 5.73 -4.39 -12.52
CA ARG A 20 5.62 -3.76 -11.20
C ARG A 20 4.32 -4.27 -10.61
N TYR A 21 4.40 -5.49 -10.10
CA TYR A 21 3.34 -6.08 -9.29
C TYR A 21 3.52 -5.55 -7.88
N PHE A 22 2.67 -4.60 -7.48
CA PHE A 22 2.31 -4.44 -6.08
C PHE A 22 1.28 -5.53 -5.81
N PRO A 23 1.52 -6.46 -4.88
CA PRO A 23 0.53 -7.48 -4.57
C PRO A 23 -0.79 -6.80 -4.18
N GLU A 24 -1.91 -7.46 -4.49
CA GLU A 24 -3.28 -7.12 -4.07
C GLU A 24 -3.49 -7.14 -2.54
N GLU A 25 -2.42 -6.99 -1.76
CA GLU A 25 -2.38 -6.74 -0.33
C GLU A 25 -1.69 -5.38 -0.11
N LYS A 26 -2.31 -4.31 -0.61
CA LYS A 26 -1.91 -2.95 -0.22
C LYS A 26 -2.40 -2.69 1.19
N GLN A 27 -1.55 -2.96 2.18
CA GLN A 27 -1.32 -2.13 3.37
C GLN A 27 -0.34 -2.82 4.31
N VAL A 28 0.96 -2.75 4.01
CA VAL A 28 1.95 -2.53 5.08
C VAL A 28 3.06 -1.60 4.59
N CYS A 29 2.69 -0.42 4.11
CA CYS A 29 3.50 0.75 4.38
C CYS A 29 3.14 1.09 5.82
N VAL A 30 3.94 0.77 6.83
CA VAL A 30 4.77 1.81 7.45
C VAL A 30 5.91 1.21 8.29
N PHE A 31 6.23 -0.08 8.31
CA PHE A 31 6.98 -0.57 9.49
C PHE A 31 8.47 -0.81 9.32
N ASN A 32 9.23 0.28 9.37
CA ASN A 32 10.22 0.57 10.40
C ASN A 32 10.81 1.97 10.13
N LYS A 33 11.44 2.66 11.10
CA LYS A 33 12.38 3.76 10.80
C LYS A 33 13.59 3.29 9.95
N ARG A 34 13.62 2.00 9.60
CA ARG A 34 14.69 1.34 8.85
C ARG A 34 14.57 1.70 7.37
N PRO A 35 15.70 1.95 6.71
CA PRO A 35 15.72 2.29 5.30
C PRO A 35 15.28 1.10 4.43
N ILE A 36 14.77 1.45 3.24
CA ILE A 36 14.68 0.49 2.13
C ILE A 36 16.11 0.32 1.61
N LEU A 37 16.61 -0.91 1.60
CA LEU A 37 17.96 -1.22 1.12
C LEU A 37 17.90 -1.92 -0.24
N TYR A 38 18.77 -1.50 -1.15
CA TYR A 38 18.95 -2.11 -2.46
C TYR A 38 20.34 -1.78 -3.00
N ARG A 39 20.82 -2.56 -3.97
CA ARG A 39 22.13 -2.33 -4.59
C ARG A 39 22.21 -0.94 -5.21
N GLY A 40 23.28 -0.20 -4.88
CA GLY A 40 23.50 1.17 -5.34
C GLY A 40 22.90 2.26 -4.43
N PHE A 41 22.16 1.90 -3.38
CA PHE A 41 21.66 2.84 -2.37
C PHE A 41 22.33 2.58 -1.02
N SER A 42 23.39 3.35 -0.74
CA SER A 42 24.15 3.23 0.50
C SER A 42 24.56 4.60 1.05
N PRO A 43 23.61 5.43 1.53
CA PRO A 43 23.97 6.62 2.30
C PRO A 43 24.60 6.20 3.64
N ASN A 44 25.48 7.03 4.21
CA ASN A 44 26.15 6.75 5.50
C ASN A 44 25.15 6.44 6.64
N SER A 45 23.94 6.99 6.59
CA SER A 45 22.88 6.73 7.56
C SER A 45 22.28 5.31 7.47
N ALA A 46 22.45 4.61 6.34
CA ALA A 46 21.98 3.25 6.15
C ALA A 46 23.04 2.18 6.48
N GLN A 47 24.28 2.58 6.73
CA GLN A 47 25.42 1.70 6.94
C GLN A 47 25.19 0.70 8.09
N GLU A 48 24.67 1.19 9.22
CA GLU A 48 24.35 0.35 10.38
C GLU A 48 23.26 -0.69 10.05
N SER A 49 22.25 -0.28 9.26
CA SER A 49 21.20 -1.21 8.80
C SER A 49 21.74 -2.24 7.81
N ILE A 50 22.71 -1.89 6.95
CA ILE A 50 23.34 -2.84 6.04
C ILE A 50 24.12 -3.90 6.82
N ASN A 51 24.90 -3.48 7.81
CA ASN A 51 25.65 -4.41 8.67
C ASN A 51 24.69 -5.37 9.41
N GLU A 52 23.63 -4.82 10.01
CA GLU A 52 22.64 -5.63 10.74
C GLU A 52 21.87 -6.60 9.81
N LEU A 53 21.59 -6.19 8.58
CA LEU A 53 21.02 -7.07 7.55
C LEU A 53 21.98 -8.24 7.26
N GLN A 54 23.24 -7.95 6.97
CA GLN A 54 24.25 -8.95 6.61
C GLN A 54 24.50 -9.94 7.75
N GLU A 55 24.66 -9.46 8.99
CA GLU A 55 24.80 -10.30 10.19
C GLU A 55 23.64 -11.31 10.33
N ARG A 56 22.40 -10.85 10.08
CA ARG A 56 21.22 -11.71 10.18
C ARG A 56 21.08 -12.68 9.01
N LEU A 57 21.41 -12.25 7.80
CA LEU A 57 21.44 -13.15 6.64
C LEU A 57 22.52 -14.23 6.84
N GLN A 58 23.68 -13.86 7.40
CA GLN A 58 24.75 -14.80 7.75
C GLN A 58 24.31 -15.76 8.85
N ALA A 59 23.68 -15.27 9.92
CA ALA A 59 23.15 -16.11 11.00
C ALA A 59 22.08 -17.12 10.53
N GLN A 60 21.41 -16.83 9.41
CA GLN A 60 20.45 -17.74 8.77
C GLN A 60 21.07 -18.58 7.64
N GLY A 61 22.37 -18.43 7.36
CA GLY A 61 23.10 -19.19 6.36
C GLY A 61 22.90 -18.73 4.92
N PHE A 62 22.36 -17.54 4.68
CA PHE A 62 22.17 -16.97 3.33
C PHE A 62 23.36 -16.18 2.81
N LEU A 63 24.26 -15.71 3.70
CA LEU A 63 25.42 -14.90 3.36
C LEU A 63 26.67 -15.49 4.02
N SER A 64 27.81 -15.46 3.32
CA SER A 64 29.08 -15.97 3.84
C SER A 64 29.89 -14.88 4.54
N ASP A 65 30.09 -13.74 3.89
CA ASP A 65 30.93 -12.65 4.39
C ASP A 65 30.17 -11.33 4.59
N ILE A 66 30.53 -10.57 5.63
CA ILE A 66 29.97 -9.25 5.93
C ILE A 66 30.88 -8.19 5.31
N SER A 67 30.50 -7.68 4.14
CA SER A 67 31.27 -6.65 3.44
C SER A 67 31.01 -5.23 3.93
N GLY A 68 29.93 -5.02 4.69
CA GLY A 68 29.41 -3.71 5.07
C GLY A 68 28.87 -2.92 3.88
N LYS A 69 28.69 -3.52 2.70
CA LYS A 69 28.12 -2.83 1.53
C LYS A 69 27.01 -3.70 0.97
N PHE A 70 25.96 -3.06 0.46
CA PHE A 70 24.93 -3.76 -0.30
C PHE A 70 25.44 -4.06 -1.72
N ASP A 71 26.34 -5.03 -1.80
CA ASP A 71 26.98 -5.53 -3.02
C ASP A 71 26.17 -6.64 -3.69
N LEU A 72 26.74 -7.22 -4.75
CA LEU A 72 26.09 -8.28 -5.52
C LEU A 72 25.82 -9.53 -4.66
N GLU A 73 26.75 -9.90 -3.79
CA GLU A 73 26.61 -11.06 -2.90
C GLU A 73 25.48 -10.84 -1.88
N THR A 74 25.39 -9.64 -1.31
CA THR A 74 24.30 -9.26 -0.41
C THR A 74 22.95 -9.26 -1.11
N GLU A 75 22.87 -8.75 -2.35
CA GLU A 75 21.65 -8.78 -3.15
C GLU A 75 21.20 -10.21 -3.45
N GLU A 76 22.13 -11.10 -3.84
CA GLU A 76 21.84 -12.52 -4.08
C GLU A 76 21.38 -13.23 -2.80
N ALA A 77 22.01 -12.94 -1.65
CA ALA A 77 21.58 -13.44 -0.35
C ALA A 77 20.15 -13.00 0.00
N VAL A 78 19.81 -11.72 -0.25
CA VAL A 78 18.45 -11.19 -0.06
C VAL A 78 17.45 -11.87 -0.98
N ILE A 79 17.78 -12.06 -2.26
CA ILE A 79 16.95 -12.78 -3.23
C ILE A 79 16.68 -14.22 -2.75
N ASN A 80 17.71 -14.92 -2.28
CA ASN A 80 17.58 -16.29 -1.77
C ASN A 80 16.75 -16.35 -0.49
N PHE A 81 16.95 -15.40 0.42
CA PHE A 81 16.14 -15.23 1.62
C PHE A 81 14.66 -14.98 1.29
N GLN A 82 14.38 -14.09 0.33
CA GLN A 82 13.03 -13.79 -0.13
C GLN A 82 12.36 -15.03 -0.72
N LYS A 83 13.07 -15.79 -1.58
CA LYS A 83 12.59 -17.06 -2.13
C LYS A 83 12.26 -18.06 -1.04
N ALA A 84 13.16 -18.27 -0.08
CA ALA A 84 12.98 -19.25 1.00
C ALA A 84 11.77 -18.92 1.90
N ASN A 85 11.44 -17.64 2.04
CA ASN A 85 10.35 -17.16 2.88
C ASN A 85 9.05 -16.83 2.11
N ASN A 86 8.97 -17.18 0.82
CA ASN A 86 7.84 -16.86 -0.05
C ASN A 86 7.48 -15.36 -0.08
N LEU A 87 8.51 -14.51 -0.02
CA LEU A 87 8.38 -13.07 -0.22
C LEU A 87 8.50 -12.74 -1.72
N GLN A 88 8.19 -11.50 -2.07
CA GLN A 88 8.52 -11.00 -3.40
C GLN A 88 10.04 -11.05 -3.60
N VAL A 89 10.45 -11.62 -4.74
CA VAL A 89 11.86 -11.85 -5.08
C VAL A 89 12.33 -10.72 -5.98
N ASP A 90 12.71 -9.61 -5.38
CA ASP A 90 13.14 -8.39 -6.07
C ASP A 90 14.54 -7.91 -5.64
N GLY A 91 15.17 -8.56 -4.66
CA GLY A 91 16.46 -8.16 -4.12
C GLY A 91 16.42 -6.87 -3.28
N VAL A 92 15.22 -6.35 -2.99
CA VAL A 92 15.02 -5.12 -2.23
C VAL A 92 14.57 -5.45 -0.81
N VAL A 93 15.27 -4.90 0.18
CA VAL A 93 14.91 -5.08 1.59
C VAL A 93 13.91 -3.99 1.99
N GLY A 94 12.63 -4.31 1.80
CA GLY A 94 11.52 -3.50 2.28
C GLY A 94 11.02 -3.91 3.68
N PRO A 95 9.95 -3.27 4.17
CA PRO A 95 9.38 -3.55 5.49
C PRO A 95 9.02 -5.03 5.74
N LEU A 96 8.53 -5.72 4.72
CA LEU A 96 8.19 -7.15 4.83
C LEU A 96 9.44 -8.03 4.95
N SER A 97 10.50 -7.72 4.19
CA SER A 97 11.80 -8.39 4.30
C SER A 97 12.38 -8.19 5.70
N TRP A 98 12.33 -6.95 6.23
CA TRP A 98 12.73 -6.65 7.60
C TRP A 98 11.90 -7.42 8.63
N ALA A 99 10.58 -7.43 8.51
CA ALA A 99 9.72 -8.16 9.44
C ALA A 99 10.04 -9.65 9.43
N CYS A 100 10.23 -10.25 8.25
CA CYS A 100 10.58 -11.66 8.11
C CYS A 100 11.97 -11.99 8.71
N LEU A 101 12.91 -11.06 8.62
CA LEU A 101 14.28 -11.23 9.12
C LEU A 101 14.35 -11.11 10.66
N PHE A 102 13.43 -10.36 11.25
CA PHE A 102 13.43 -10.05 12.69
C PHE A 102 12.52 -10.95 13.51
N TYR A 103 11.36 -11.28 12.95
CA TYR A 103 10.31 -11.93 13.70
C TYR A 103 10.15 -13.37 13.23
N PRO A 104 10.13 -14.33 14.18
CA PRO A 104 9.95 -15.73 13.82
C PRO A 104 8.54 -15.97 13.31
N ARG A 105 8.42 -16.95 12.42
CA ARG A 105 7.11 -17.49 12.03
C ARG A 105 6.52 -18.26 13.21
N LEU A 106 5.35 -17.84 13.72
CA LEU A 106 4.70 -18.46 14.88
C LEU A 106 3.44 -19.25 14.50
N TYR A 107 3.26 -20.41 15.11
CA TYR A 107 2.07 -21.26 14.94
C TYR A 107 1.91 -22.23 16.12
N ARG A 108 0.68 -22.73 16.34
CA ARG A 108 0.32 -23.52 17.54
C ARG A 108 1.12 -24.82 17.76
N ASN A 109 1.50 -25.52 16.70
CA ASN A 109 2.16 -26.84 16.81
C ASN A 109 3.69 -26.74 16.65
N GLN A 110 4.29 -25.62 17.06
CA GLN A 110 5.72 -25.41 16.93
C GLN A 110 6.46 -26.27 17.97
N LYS A 111 7.34 -27.18 17.50
CA LYS A 111 7.98 -28.22 18.32
C LYS A 111 9.06 -27.70 19.29
N SER A 112 9.48 -26.44 19.16
CA SER A 112 10.57 -25.86 19.95
C SER A 112 10.09 -24.62 20.68
N ILE A 113 10.13 -24.66 22.01
CA ILE A 113 9.90 -23.50 22.89
C ILE A 113 11.28 -23.00 23.30
N SER A 114 12.01 -22.41 22.35
CA SER A 114 13.21 -21.66 22.72
C SER A 114 12.76 -20.38 23.46
N PRO A 115 13.55 -19.86 24.42
CA PRO A 115 13.19 -18.63 25.14
C PRO A 115 12.86 -17.46 24.18
N LYS A 116 13.64 -17.32 23.10
CA LYS A 116 13.43 -16.34 22.03
C LYS A 116 12.05 -16.46 21.36
N LEU A 117 11.56 -17.69 21.21
CA LEU A 117 10.27 -17.95 20.57
C LEU A 117 9.12 -17.68 21.56
N GLN A 118 9.31 -18.02 22.84
CA GLN A 118 8.37 -17.67 23.89
C GLN A 118 8.23 -16.15 24.04
N ASP A 119 9.34 -15.41 23.99
CA ASP A 119 9.34 -13.94 24.02
C ASP A 119 8.56 -13.36 22.84
N ALA A 120 8.77 -13.89 21.63
CA ALA A 120 8.03 -13.47 20.45
C ALA A 120 6.52 -13.78 20.56
N VAL A 121 6.14 -14.94 21.11
CA VAL A 121 4.73 -15.27 21.34
C VAL A 121 4.12 -14.34 22.39
N LYS A 122 4.86 -14.01 23.44
CA LYS A 122 4.42 -13.07 24.47
C LYS A 122 4.22 -11.68 23.86
N GLU A 123 5.15 -11.23 23.02
CA GLU A 123 5.02 -9.98 22.28
C GLU A 123 3.76 -9.92 21.42
N LEU A 124 3.50 -10.98 20.64
CA LEU A 124 2.28 -11.15 19.85
C LEU A 124 1.02 -11.05 20.72
N GLN A 125 0.97 -11.81 21.82
CA GLN A 125 -0.18 -11.85 22.70
C GLN A 125 -0.45 -10.51 23.37
N THR A 126 0.59 -9.76 23.75
CA THR A 126 0.47 -8.40 24.29
C THR A 126 -0.24 -7.50 23.28
N ILE A 127 0.22 -7.47 22.03
CA ILE A 127 -0.38 -6.63 20.98
C ILE A 127 -1.84 -7.05 20.72
N LEU A 128 -2.11 -8.36 20.60
CA LEU A 128 -3.47 -8.84 20.40
C LEU A 128 -4.40 -8.52 21.58
N ASN A 129 -3.87 -8.45 22.81
CA ASN A 129 -4.64 -8.07 24.00
C ASN A 129 -4.97 -6.57 23.98
N GLU A 130 -3.97 -5.73 23.73
CA GLU A 130 -4.14 -4.28 23.57
C GLU A 130 -5.20 -3.93 22.51
N GLU A 131 -5.19 -4.63 21.38
CA GLU A 131 -6.14 -4.47 20.28
C GLU A 131 -7.47 -5.24 20.47
N ARG A 132 -7.69 -5.83 21.66
CA ARG A 132 -8.92 -6.56 22.06
C ARG A 132 -9.24 -7.82 21.23
N PHE A 133 -8.27 -8.35 20.47
CA PHE A 133 -8.37 -9.63 19.76
C PHE A 133 -8.06 -10.84 20.65
N PHE A 134 -7.39 -10.61 21.78
CA PHE A 134 -7.03 -11.61 22.79
C PHE A 134 -7.47 -11.10 24.17
N LYS A 135 -7.98 -11.99 25.03
CA LYS A 135 -8.56 -11.61 26.35
C LYS A 135 -7.82 -12.21 27.54
N LYS A 136 -6.71 -12.89 27.30
CA LYS A 136 -5.89 -13.52 28.33
C LYS A 136 -4.59 -12.78 28.51
N GLU A 137 -3.98 -12.96 29.67
CA GLU A 137 -2.64 -12.45 29.92
C GLU A 137 -1.63 -13.13 28.98
N PRO A 138 -0.63 -12.37 28.47
CA PRO A 138 0.44 -12.92 27.65
C PRO A 138 1.31 -13.91 28.43
N ASP A 139 1.13 -15.21 28.16
CA ASP A 139 1.83 -16.32 28.81
C ASP A 139 3.03 -16.84 28.00
N GLY A 140 3.19 -16.37 26.75
CA GLY A 140 4.24 -16.82 25.84
C GLY A 140 3.97 -18.18 25.19
N TYR A 141 2.79 -18.76 25.38
CA TYR A 141 2.40 -20.04 24.79
C TYR A 141 1.39 -19.86 23.66
N PHE A 142 1.74 -20.30 22.45
CA PHE A 142 0.87 -20.19 21.28
C PHE A 142 -0.26 -21.23 21.36
N SER A 143 -1.27 -20.96 22.18
CA SER A 143 -2.40 -21.84 22.43
C SER A 143 -3.45 -21.79 21.32
N ARG A 144 -4.48 -22.65 21.39
CA ARG A 144 -5.66 -22.57 20.49
C ARG A 144 -6.36 -21.22 20.59
N GLU A 145 -6.31 -20.57 21.75
CA GLU A 145 -6.93 -19.27 21.93
C GLU A 145 -6.11 -18.16 21.29
N THR A 146 -4.79 -18.23 21.39
CA THR A 146 -3.88 -17.34 20.65
C THR A 146 -4.09 -17.50 19.15
N GLU A 147 -4.17 -18.73 18.63
CA GLU A 147 -4.50 -19.00 17.22
C GLU A 147 -5.84 -18.38 16.79
N ARG A 148 -6.88 -18.49 17.63
CA ARG A 148 -8.19 -17.84 17.37
C ARG A 148 -8.12 -16.32 17.41
N GLY A 149 -7.29 -15.75 18.27
CA GLY A 149 -7.01 -14.31 18.31
C GLY A 149 -6.35 -13.85 17.01
N VAL A 150 -5.31 -14.57 16.59
CA VAL A 150 -4.60 -14.33 15.32
C VAL A 150 -5.54 -14.45 14.12
N LYS A 151 -6.37 -15.49 14.03
CA LYS A 151 -7.33 -15.63 12.92
C LYS A 151 -8.35 -14.49 12.88
N ARG A 152 -8.83 -14.04 14.04
CA ARG A 152 -9.74 -12.88 14.10
C ARG A 152 -9.04 -11.61 13.63
N PHE A 153 -7.83 -11.38 14.13
CA PHE A 153 -6.98 -10.27 13.68
C PHE A 153 -6.76 -10.31 12.17
N GLN A 154 -6.28 -11.44 11.63
CA GLN A 154 -6.04 -11.61 10.20
C GLN A 154 -7.28 -11.29 9.36
N ARG A 155 -8.45 -11.81 9.74
CA ARG A 155 -9.73 -11.49 9.06
C ARG A 155 -10.07 -10.01 9.11
N THR A 156 -9.92 -9.39 10.27
CA THR A 156 -10.24 -7.97 10.45
C THR A 156 -9.33 -7.06 9.61
N TYR A 157 -8.07 -7.44 9.43
CA TYR A 157 -7.10 -6.66 8.66
C TYR A 157 -6.89 -7.17 7.21
N GLY A 158 -7.79 -8.02 6.70
CA GLY A 158 -7.75 -8.48 5.31
C GLY A 158 -6.55 -9.37 4.97
N LEU A 159 -5.90 -9.97 5.97
CA LEU A 159 -4.84 -10.94 5.79
C LEU A 159 -5.42 -12.35 5.62
N LYS A 160 -4.62 -13.25 5.04
CA LYS A 160 -4.93 -14.69 5.02
C LYS A 160 -5.20 -15.22 6.42
N ASP A 161 -6.36 -15.83 6.66
CA ASP A 161 -6.86 -16.25 7.98
C ASP A 161 -6.40 -17.66 8.41
N ASP A 162 -5.14 -17.99 8.15
CA ASP A 162 -4.56 -19.30 8.41
C ASP A 162 -4.16 -19.53 9.88
N GLY A 163 -4.17 -18.49 10.71
CA GLY A 163 -3.74 -18.54 12.12
C GLY A 163 -2.22 -18.65 12.30
N ILE A 164 -1.46 -18.44 11.23
CA ILE A 164 0.00 -18.44 11.22
C ILE A 164 0.50 -17.00 11.23
N VAL A 165 1.32 -16.65 12.21
CA VAL A 165 1.90 -15.30 12.27
C VAL A 165 3.19 -15.30 11.44
N GLY A 166 3.05 -14.89 10.18
CA GLY A 166 4.16 -14.66 9.25
C GLY A 166 4.57 -13.19 9.18
N ALA A 167 5.49 -12.88 8.25
CA ALA A 167 6.01 -11.52 8.07
C ALA A 167 4.91 -10.47 7.84
N ALA A 168 3.91 -10.78 7.01
CA ALA A 168 2.78 -9.88 6.76
C ALA A 168 1.98 -9.60 8.03
N THR A 169 1.67 -10.64 8.82
CA THR A 169 0.95 -10.49 10.09
C THR A 169 1.76 -9.68 11.11
N TRP A 170 3.05 -9.96 11.24
CA TRP A 170 3.96 -9.20 12.11
C TRP A 170 4.04 -7.74 11.71
N ALA A 171 4.14 -7.46 10.41
CA ALA A 171 4.25 -6.11 9.91
C ALA A 171 2.98 -5.30 10.24
N VAL A 172 1.79 -5.90 10.17
CA VAL A 172 0.53 -5.25 10.57
C VAL A 172 0.46 -5.06 12.10
N LEU A 173 0.81 -6.07 12.90
CA LEU A 173 0.80 -6.01 14.38
C LEU A 173 1.71 -4.93 14.95
N LEU A 174 2.97 -4.91 14.52
CA LEU A 174 3.95 -3.91 14.94
C LEU A 174 3.51 -2.51 14.55
N GLY A 175 2.71 -2.43 13.50
CA GLY A 175 2.21 -1.17 13.05
C GLY A 175 1.24 -0.46 13.96
N MET A 176 0.44 -1.24 14.67
CA MET A 176 -0.54 -0.71 15.62
C MET A 176 0.15 -0.21 16.90
N ARG A 177 1.21 -0.90 17.36
CA ARG A 177 1.97 -0.51 18.57
C ARG A 177 2.58 0.89 18.47
N GLN A 178 2.95 1.34 17.29
CA GLN A 178 3.65 2.62 17.11
C GLN A 178 2.78 3.87 17.27
N LYS A 179 1.49 3.74 17.67
CA LYS A 179 0.52 4.80 18.01
C LYS A 179 1.10 6.21 17.88
N ILE A 180 1.12 6.67 16.63
CA ILE A 180 1.73 7.91 16.17
C ILE A 180 1.09 9.06 16.95
N ASN A 181 1.92 9.96 17.49
CA ASN A 181 1.47 11.20 18.13
C ASN A 181 0.39 11.86 17.26
N ASN A 182 -0.82 11.93 17.83
CA ASN A 182 -2.01 12.54 17.25
C ASN A 182 -1.65 13.91 16.67
N ASN A 183 -1.77 14.09 15.35
CA ASN A 183 -2.09 15.36 14.69
C ASN A 183 -2.26 15.21 13.17
N SER A 184 -2.98 14.20 12.71
CA SER A 184 -3.35 14.13 11.29
C SER A 184 -4.71 13.49 11.10
N PHE A 185 -5.65 14.30 10.64
CA PHE A 185 -6.99 13.98 10.13
C PHE A 185 -7.05 12.84 9.09
N LEU A 186 -5.91 12.22 8.74
CA LEU A 186 -5.77 11.13 7.79
C LEU A 186 -6.20 9.75 8.31
N GLN A 187 -6.50 9.59 9.60
CA GLN A 187 -6.77 8.26 10.19
C GLN A 187 -8.13 7.63 9.83
N LEU A 188 -9.12 8.41 9.37
CA LEU A 188 -10.43 7.85 8.97
C LEU A 188 -10.47 7.31 7.53
N VAL A 189 -9.44 7.60 6.75
CA VAL A 189 -9.37 7.24 5.33
C VAL A 189 -8.84 5.81 5.11
N TYR A 190 -8.15 5.23 6.09
CA TYR A 190 -7.43 3.96 5.92
C TYR A 190 -8.28 2.69 5.97
N PHE A 191 -9.58 2.79 6.23
CA PHE A 191 -10.45 1.63 6.51
C PHE A 191 -11.50 1.33 5.42
N LEU A 192 -11.44 2.01 4.29
CA LEU A 192 -12.38 1.83 3.20
C LEU A 192 -11.83 0.79 2.20
N PRO A 193 -12.64 -0.21 1.76
CA PRO A 193 -12.20 -1.19 0.77
C PRO A 193 -11.63 -0.52 -0.49
N PRO A 194 -10.75 -1.16 -1.27
CA PRO A 194 -10.14 -0.56 -2.47
C PRO A 194 -11.18 0.00 -3.46
N GLN A 195 -12.34 -0.65 -3.58
CA GLN A 195 -13.46 -0.12 -4.37
C GLN A 195 -13.97 1.20 -3.81
N SER A 196 -14.05 1.35 -2.48
CA SER A 196 -14.50 2.57 -1.83
C SER A 196 -13.51 3.72 -1.95
N TRP A 197 -12.19 3.47 -2.02
CA TRP A 197 -11.20 4.52 -2.31
C TRP A 197 -11.31 5.02 -3.74
N PHE A 198 -11.41 4.11 -4.72
CA PHE A 198 -11.67 4.49 -6.11
C PHE A 198 -12.98 5.26 -6.24
N LEU A 199 -14.05 4.78 -5.60
CA LEU A 199 -15.34 5.49 -5.57
C LEU A 199 -15.23 6.85 -4.88
N TRP A 200 -14.36 7.00 -3.88
CA TRP A 200 -14.11 8.25 -3.19
C TRP A 200 -13.33 9.24 -4.05
N GLU A 201 -12.30 8.80 -4.76
CA GLU A 201 -11.58 9.62 -5.73
C GLU A 201 -12.50 10.06 -6.86
N GLN A 202 -13.31 9.14 -7.40
CA GLN A 202 -14.34 9.45 -8.40
C GLN A 202 -15.37 10.44 -7.86
N PHE A 203 -15.84 10.26 -6.62
CA PHE A 203 -16.77 11.18 -5.98
C PHE A 203 -16.17 12.58 -5.81
N LEU A 204 -14.92 12.68 -5.35
CA LEU A 204 -14.22 13.95 -5.23
C LEU A 204 -14.03 14.60 -6.59
N MET A 205 -13.56 13.87 -7.60
CA MET A 205 -13.41 14.39 -8.97
C MET A 205 -14.74 14.92 -9.50
N ILE A 206 -15.83 14.14 -9.39
CA ILE A 206 -17.17 14.56 -9.81
C ILE A 206 -17.59 15.81 -9.03
N SER A 207 -17.40 15.84 -7.70
CA SER A 207 -17.76 16.97 -6.85
C SER A 207 -17.02 18.25 -7.27
N PHE A 208 -15.71 18.17 -7.54
CA PHE A 208 -14.92 19.31 -7.99
C PHE A 208 -15.25 19.76 -9.42
N ILE A 209 -15.58 18.85 -10.34
CA ILE A 209 -16.09 19.22 -11.67
C ILE A 209 -17.44 19.92 -11.54
N MET A 210 -18.35 19.38 -10.73
CA MET A 210 -19.67 19.97 -10.47
C MET A 210 -19.53 21.35 -9.83
N LEU A 211 -18.59 21.51 -8.89
CA LEU A 211 -18.23 22.82 -8.31
C LEU A 211 -17.80 23.79 -9.42
N GLY A 212 -16.93 23.34 -10.34
CA GLY A 212 -16.50 24.14 -11.48
C GLY A 212 -17.64 24.53 -12.44
N ILE A 213 -18.61 23.65 -12.68
CA ILE A 213 -19.76 23.92 -13.55
C ILE A 213 -20.67 24.98 -12.93
N TYR A 214 -21.06 24.83 -11.66
CA TYR A 214 -22.04 25.72 -11.02
C TYR A 214 -21.44 27.01 -10.47
N PHE A 215 -20.18 27.01 -10.06
CA PHE A 215 -19.45 28.21 -9.61
C PHE A 215 -18.53 28.78 -10.70
N SER A 216 -18.80 28.44 -11.97
CA SER A 216 -18.06 28.99 -13.10
C SER A 216 -18.26 30.51 -13.18
N PRO A 217 -17.18 31.30 -13.30
CA PRO A 217 -17.29 32.73 -13.56
C PRO A 217 -17.74 33.05 -15.00
N ILE A 218 -17.82 32.03 -15.87
CA ILE A 218 -18.24 32.19 -17.26
C ILE A 218 -19.76 32.37 -17.32
N ALA A 219 -20.19 33.44 -18.00
CA ALA A 219 -21.60 33.75 -18.18
C ALA A 219 -22.34 32.64 -18.94
N GLY A 220 -23.55 32.32 -18.48
CA GLY A 220 -24.42 31.32 -19.08
C GLY A 220 -25.35 30.69 -18.05
N ASP A 221 -26.50 30.20 -18.50
CA ASP A 221 -27.47 29.54 -17.65
C ASP A 221 -26.89 28.28 -17.01
N ASP A 222 -27.42 27.90 -15.85
CA ASP A 222 -26.97 26.69 -15.18
C ASP A 222 -27.57 25.45 -15.85
N PRO A 223 -26.73 24.46 -16.24
CA PRO A 223 -27.23 23.26 -16.90
C PRO A 223 -28.06 22.40 -15.95
N GLU A 224 -28.98 21.62 -16.54
CA GLU A 224 -29.76 20.63 -15.79
C GLU A 224 -28.84 19.69 -14.99
N TRP A 225 -29.16 19.47 -13.72
CA TRP A 225 -28.39 18.64 -12.80
C TRP A 225 -28.00 17.27 -13.36
N LYS A 226 -28.94 16.59 -14.02
CA LYS A 226 -28.71 15.25 -14.60
C LYS A 226 -27.67 15.30 -15.73
N ARG A 227 -27.68 16.34 -16.56
CA ARG A 227 -26.72 16.52 -17.67
C ARG A 227 -25.35 16.91 -17.14
N ALA A 228 -25.29 17.81 -16.17
CA ALA A 228 -24.06 18.20 -15.50
C ALA A 228 -23.40 16.99 -14.82
N LEU A 229 -24.17 16.18 -14.09
CA LEU A 229 -23.67 14.98 -13.40
C LEU A 229 -23.17 13.91 -14.38
N ALA A 230 -23.90 13.65 -15.47
CA ALA A 230 -23.48 12.70 -16.50
C ALA A 230 -22.18 13.15 -17.20
N THR A 231 -22.07 14.45 -17.48
CA THR A 231 -20.85 15.03 -18.07
C THR A 231 -19.68 14.96 -17.10
N ALA A 232 -19.90 15.28 -15.83
CA ALA A 232 -18.87 15.19 -14.79
C ALA A 232 -18.35 13.75 -14.63
N TYR A 233 -19.24 12.75 -14.66
CA TYR A 233 -18.86 11.34 -14.64
C TYR A 233 -18.07 10.93 -15.89
N GLY A 234 -18.45 11.40 -17.08
CA GLY A 234 -17.68 11.12 -18.31
C GLY A 234 -16.27 11.76 -18.28
N LEU A 235 -16.17 12.96 -17.71
CA LEU A 235 -14.92 13.70 -17.59
C LEU A 235 -13.93 13.07 -16.62
N THR A 236 -14.38 12.36 -15.58
CA THR A 236 -13.43 11.69 -14.67
C THR A 236 -12.56 10.65 -15.38
N CYS A 237 -13.02 10.08 -16.50
CA CYS A 237 -12.23 9.16 -17.33
C CYS A 237 -11.24 9.88 -18.26
N ILE A 238 -11.56 11.10 -18.69
CA ILE A 238 -10.81 11.82 -19.73
C ILE A 238 -9.74 12.73 -19.12
N VAL A 239 -10.08 13.41 -18.03
CA VAL A 239 -9.22 14.43 -17.40
C VAL A 239 -7.87 13.87 -16.93
N PRO A 240 -7.76 12.68 -16.30
CA PRO A 240 -6.47 12.09 -15.94
C PRO A 240 -5.54 11.91 -17.15
N PHE A 241 -6.07 11.43 -18.27
CA PHE A 241 -5.31 11.24 -19.51
C PHE A 241 -4.86 12.57 -20.11
N LEU A 242 -5.72 13.60 -20.09
CA LEU A 242 -5.36 14.95 -20.54
C LEU A 242 -4.26 15.58 -19.67
N LEU A 243 -4.32 15.36 -18.36
CA LEU A 243 -3.31 15.85 -17.42
C LEU A 243 -1.94 15.19 -17.63
N GLU A 244 -1.88 13.90 -18.00
CA GLU A 244 -0.63 13.22 -18.36
C GLU A 244 -0.02 13.75 -19.66
N CYS A 245 -0.87 14.23 -20.58
CA CYS A 245 -0.45 14.81 -21.86
C CYS A 245 0.04 16.27 -21.72
N LEU A 246 -0.25 16.92 -20.59
CA LEU A 246 0.23 18.27 -20.31
C LEU A 246 1.65 18.23 -19.70
N PRO A 247 2.60 19.06 -20.13
CA PRO A 247 3.95 19.13 -19.56
C PRO A 247 4.00 19.80 -18.17
N LEU A 248 2.86 19.83 -17.46
CA LEU A 248 2.75 20.37 -16.11
C LEU A 248 3.07 19.26 -15.11
N LYS A 249 4.33 19.13 -14.71
CA LYS A 249 4.68 18.28 -13.56
C LYS A 249 3.91 18.80 -12.33
N PRO A 250 3.02 18.01 -11.71
CA PRO A 250 2.46 18.41 -10.43
C PRO A 250 3.62 18.55 -9.43
N SER A 251 3.70 19.70 -8.77
CA SER A 251 4.70 19.94 -7.74
C SER A 251 4.53 18.87 -6.66
N LYS A 252 5.62 18.18 -6.32
CA LYS A 252 5.59 16.90 -5.60
C LYS A 252 5.24 17.01 -4.10
N GLN A 253 4.69 18.14 -3.66
CA GLN A 253 4.29 18.40 -2.28
C GLN A 253 3.42 19.66 -2.23
N SER A 254 2.11 19.52 -2.43
CA SER A 254 1.19 20.53 -1.91
C SER A 254 0.90 20.21 -0.44
N SER A 255 1.12 21.18 0.44
CA SER A 255 0.76 21.08 1.87
C SER A 255 -0.75 20.86 2.08
N PHE A 256 -1.55 21.12 1.04
CA PHE A 256 -3.00 20.92 1.04
C PHE A 256 -3.39 19.79 0.08
N PRO A 257 -3.99 18.69 0.58
CA PRO A 257 -4.33 17.52 -0.23
C PRO A 257 -5.46 17.78 -1.23
N LEU A 258 -6.31 18.79 -1.00
CA LEU A 258 -7.42 19.11 -1.90
C LEU A 258 -6.96 19.83 -3.18
N LEU A 259 -5.79 20.47 -3.18
CA LEU A 259 -5.26 21.18 -4.35
C LEU A 259 -4.94 20.23 -5.52
N GLN A 260 -4.72 18.95 -5.26
CA GLN A 260 -4.55 17.95 -6.32
C GLN A 260 -5.80 17.84 -7.22
N TYR A 261 -6.98 18.26 -6.72
CA TYR A 261 -8.22 18.25 -7.48
C TYR A 261 -8.54 19.58 -8.18
N ALA A 262 -7.69 20.61 -8.03
CA ALA A 262 -7.88 21.90 -8.69
C ALA A 262 -8.05 21.81 -10.22
N PRO A 263 -7.33 20.93 -10.95
CA PRO A 263 -7.55 20.77 -12.38
C PRO A 263 -8.98 20.34 -12.73
N TYR A 264 -9.64 19.56 -11.88
CA TYR A 264 -11.02 19.11 -12.10
C TYR A 264 -12.03 20.27 -12.00
N VAL A 265 -11.79 21.23 -11.10
CA VAL A 265 -12.59 22.47 -11.05
C VAL A 265 -12.44 23.26 -12.35
N LEU A 266 -11.21 23.43 -12.83
CA LEU A 266 -10.95 24.12 -14.10
C LEU A 266 -11.66 23.43 -15.26
N THR A 267 -11.66 22.09 -15.30
CA THR A 267 -12.41 21.37 -16.34
C THR A 267 -13.91 21.63 -16.26
N GLY A 268 -14.50 21.68 -15.06
CA GLY A 268 -15.90 22.06 -14.89
C GLY A 268 -16.23 23.47 -15.41
N ILE A 269 -15.35 24.43 -15.12
CA ILE A 269 -15.47 25.82 -15.58
C ILE A 269 -15.54 25.89 -17.11
N PHE A 270 -14.61 25.22 -17.80
CA PHE A 270 -14.54 25.22 -19.28
C PHE A 270 -15.67 24.42 -19.94
N TRP A 271 -16.24 23.43 -19.26
CA TRP A 271 -17.29 22.59 -19.82
C TRP A 271 -18.70 23.20 -19.69
N LYS A 272 -18.93 24.18 -18.80
CA LYS A 272 -20.25 24.84 -18.67
C LYS A 272 -20.81 25.35 -20.01
N PRO A 273 -20.08 26.14 -20.82
CA PRO A 273 -20.60 26.63 -22.10
C PRO A 273 -20.89 25.51 -23.11
N ILE A 274 -20.09 24.45 -23.10
CA ILE A 274 -20.23 23.31 -24.00
C ILE A 274 -21.49 22.51 -23.65
N ILE A 275 -21.75 22.29 -22.36
CA ILE A 275 -22.97 21.59 -21.91
C ILE A 275 -24.22 22.37 -22.32
N ASN A 276 -24.21 23.69 -22.18
CA ASN A 276 -25.33 24.54 -22.58
C ASN A 276 -25.56 24.50 -24.09
N PHE A 277 -24.50 24.56 -24.89
CA PHE A 277 -24.57 24.46 -26.34
C PHE A 277 -25.13 23.09 -26.80
N LEU A 278 -24.63 21.98 -26.23
CA LEU A 278 -25.17 20.65 -26.50
C LEU A 278 -26.63 20.54 -26.06
N GLY A 279 -26.98 21.16 -24.92
CA GLY A 279 -28.36 21.20 -24.44
C GLY A 279 -29.32 21.90 -25.39
N GLN A 280 -28.86 22.94 -26.12
CA GLN A 280 -29.64 23.63 -27.14
C GLN A 280 -29.74 22.83 -28.45
N LEU A 281 -28.72 22.04 -28.80
CA LEU A 281 -28.69 21.24 -30.02
C LEU A 281 -29.55 19.97 -29.95
N PHE A 282 -29.68 19.38 -28.76
CA PHE A 282 -30.33 18.09 -28.54
C PHE A 282 -31.65 18.17 -27.77
N ASN A 283 -32.16 19.40 -27.50
CA ASN A 283 -33.53 19.66 -27.07
C ASN A 283 -34.41 20.01 -28.27
#